data_AF-A0A0B5FJD7-F1
#
_entry.id   AF-A0A0B5FJD7-F1
#
_cell.length_a   1.000
_cell.length_b   1.000
_cell.length_c   1.000
_cell.angle_alpha   90.00
_cell.angle_beta   90.00
_cell.angle_gamma   90.00
#
_symmetry.space_group_name_H-M   'P 1'
#
loop_
_entity.id
_entity.type
_entity.pdbx_description
1 polymer ?
#
loop_
_entity_poly.entity_id
_entity_poly.type
_entity_poly.pdbx_seq_one_letter_code
_entity_poly.pdbx_strand_id
1 'polypeptide(L)'
;MERNQQQSVEELAERMRRFMQTRGWSKEQALQFLMGAGIATPGGELAPEYRCDRGESISVEQARSQLAAAMDRGTQCPCCDQFVKRYRRKLNSGLAALLVRVYSEVSVRDSEGGWLHIRDAVKDLTGTDYAILRHFGLLEPYQQGGRRGGAGLWRLTEKGTLFVEGKTSVPEAVYLLNNKVHGYSPQTISIQEALGNAFDWDELMGRSLLGKAC
;
A
#
# COMPACT_ATOMS: atom_id res chain seq x y z
N MET A 1 9.25 6.63 -28.11
CA MET A 1 9.34 6.34 -26.67
C MET A 1 10.68 5.69 -26.27
N GLU A 2 11.54 5.27 -27.21
CA GLU A 2 12.85 4.64 -26.93
C GLU A 2 13.93 5.58 -26.37
N ARG A 3 13.85 6.89 -26.64
CA ARG A 3 14.86 7.86 -26.19
C ARG A 3 14.95 8.01 -24.66
N ASN A 4 13.89 7.67 -23.93
CA ASN A 4 13.82 7.90 -22.48
C ASN A 4 14.53 6.79 -21.67
N GLN A 5 14.70 5.59 -22.24
CA GLN A 5 15.48 4.51 -21.61
C GLN A 5 16.98 4.66 -21.89
N GLN A 6 17.37 5.15 -23.08
CA GLN A 6 18.78 5.38 -23.40
C GLN A 6 19.42 6.44 -22.49
N GLN A 7 18.68 7.53 -22.21
CA GLN A 7 19.17 8.64 -21.36
C GLN A 7 19.43 8.20 -19.92
N SER A 8 18.62 7.28 -19.35
CA SER A 8 18.84 6.82 -17.97
C SER A 8 20.09 5.96 -17.81
N VAL A 9 20.51 5.24 -18.87
CA VAL A 9 21.69 4.37 -18.84
C VAL A 9 22.98 5.20 -18.92
N GLU A 10 23.00 6.22 -19.78
CA GLU A 10 24.15 7.14 -19.88
C GLU A 10 24.35 7.95 -18.60
N GLU A 11 23.27 8.44 -17.98
CA GLU A 11 23.33 9.14 -16.69
C GLU A 11 23.85 8.26 -15.56
N LEU A 12 23.45 6.99 -15.52
CA LEU A 12 23.95 6.02 -14.53
C LEU A 12 25.45 5.75 -14.75
N ALA A 13 25.87 5.59 -16.01
CA ALA A 13 27.26 5.37 -16.39
C ALA A 13 28.14 6.58 -16.04
N GLU A 14 27.64 7.81 -16.23
CA GLU A 14 28.35 9.04 -15.86
C GLU A 14 28.48 9.20 -14.33
N ARG A 15 27.43 8.87 -13.57
CA ARG A 15 27.46 8.86 -12.10
C ARG A 15 28.47 7.85 -11.57
N MET A 16 28.50 6.64 -12.14
CA MET A 16 29.48 5.61 -11.77
C MET A 16 30.92 6.04 -12.12
N ARG A 17 31.14 6.67 -13.28
CA ARG A 17 32.46 7.21 -13.66
C ARG A 17 32.95 8.26 -12.66
N ARG A 18 32.10 9.21 -12.25
CA ARG A 18 32.45 10.21 -11.22
C ARG A 18 32.74 9.59 -9.85
N PHE A 19 31.94 8.60 -9.45
CA PHE A 19 32.14 7.88 -8.20
C PHE A 19 33.47 7.11 -8.17
N MET A 20 33.85 6.47 -9.29
CA MET A 20 35.14 5.79 -9.41
C MET A 20 36.32 6.76 -9.36
N GLN A 21 36.22 7.92 -10.04
CA GLN A 21 37.28 8.94 -10.04
C GLN A 21 37.53 9.54 -8.66
N THR A 22 36.46 9.86 -7.91
CA THR A 22 36.57 10.43 -6.56
C THR A 22 37.20 9.48 -5.55
N ARG A 23 37.08 8.17 -5.75
CA ARG A 23 37.68 7.15 -4.88
C ARG A 23 39.03 6.62 -5.36
N GLY A 24 39.53 7.09 -6.51
CA GLY A 24 40.78 6.62 -7.11
C GLY A 24 40.77 5.13 -7.46
N TRP A 25 39.58 4.58 -7.75
CA TRP A 25 39.42 3.14 -7.99
C TRP A 25 39.87 2.75 -9.40
N SER A 26 40.63 1.66 -9.50
CA SER A 26 40.92 1.03 -10.79
C SER A 26 39.66 0.38 -11.39
N LYS A 27 39.67 0.07 -12.68
CA LYS A 27 38.56 -0.62 -13.35
C LYS A 27 38.24 -1.96 -12.68
N GLU A 28 39.27 -2.68 -12.25
CA GLU A 28 39.19 -3.99 -11.61
C GLU A 28 38.54 -3.89 -10.22
N GLN A 29 38.87 -2.85 -9.45
CA GLN A 29 38.28 -2.60 -8.13
C GLN A 29 36.79 -2.24 -8.22
N ALA A 30 36.41 -1.44 -9.21
CA ALA A 30 35.00 -1.12 -9.44
C ALA A 30 34.20 -2.34 -9.91
N LEU A 31 34.78 -3.18 -10.77
CA LEU A 31 34.20 -4.46 -11.18
C LEU A 31 33.97 -5.38 -9.97
N GLN A 32 34.96 -5.52 -9.08
CA GLN A 32 34.80 -6.30 -7.84
C GLN A 32 33.70 -5.75 -6.94
N PHE A 33 33.60 -4.42 -6.78
CA PHE A 33 32.55 -3.80 -5.98
C PHE A 33 31.15 -4.06 -6.56
N LEU A 34 30.99 -3.92 -7.87
CA LEU A 34 29.71 -4.15 -8.54
C LEU A 34 29.30 -5.62 -8.51
N MET A 35 30.26 -6.53 -8.63
CA MET A 35 30.04 -7.97 -8.45
C MET A 35 29.65 -8.29 -7.00
N GLY A 36 30.33 -7.70 -6.00
CA GLY A 36 29.98 -7.86 -4.58
C GLY A 36 28.62 -7.27 -4.21
N ALA A 37 28.18 -6.23 -4.93
CA ALA A 37 26.86 -5.64 -4.79
C ALA A 37 25.76 -6.39 -5.58
N GLY A 38 26.10 -7.43 -6.33
CA GLY A 38 25.17 -8.22 -7.16
C GLY A 38 24.62 -7.47 -8.38
N ILE A 39 25.30 -6.39 -8.81
CA ILE A 39 24.86 -5.53 -9.93
C ILE A 39 25.41 -6.02 -11.28
N ALA A 40 26.53 -6.75 -11.28
CA ALA A 40 27.14 -7.32 -12.48
C ALA A 40 27.56 -8.79 -12.24
N THR A 41 27.36 -9.64 -13.25
CA THR A 41 27.93 -10.99 -13.32
C THR A 41 29.12 -11.01 -14.28
N PRO A 42 30.20 -11.76 -13.99
CA PRO A 42 31.29 -11.93 -14.93
C PRO A 42 30.78 -12.73 -16.14
N GLY A 43 30.65 -12.06 -17.30
CA GLY A 43 30.18 -12.68 -18.54
C GLY A 43 29.07 -11.91 -19.25
N GLY A 44 28.45 -10.90 -18.63
CA GLY A 44 27.33 -10.18 -19.25
C GLY A 44 26.10 -11.08 -19.49
N GLU A 45 26.00 -12.18 -18.74
CA GLU A 45 24.81 -13.04 -18.77
C GLU A 45 23.61 -12.25 -18.28
N LEU A 46 22.67 -12.06 -19.20
CA LEU A 46 21.31 -11.60 -18.93
C LEU A 46 20.74 -12.42 -17.77
N ALA A 47 19.97 -11.73 -16.93
CA ALA A 47 19.35 -12.22 -15.69
C ALA A 47 19.01 -13.72 -15.72
N PRO A 48 19.20 -14.46 -14.59
CA PRO A 48 19.04 -15.90 -14.54
C PRO A 48 17.75 -16.31 -15.25
N GLU A 49 17.88 -17.16 -16.26
CA GLU A 49 16.72 -17.73 -16.94
C GLU A 49 15.87 -18.41 -15.87
N TYR A 50 14.74 -17.79 -15.53
CA TYR A 50 13.77 -18.37 -14.63
C TYR A 50 13.19 -19.58 -15.37
N ARG A 51 13.71 -20.76 -15.04
CA ARG A 51 13.21 -22.02 -15.57
C ARG A 51 11.82 -22.24 -14.99
N CYS A 52 10.80 -22.01 -15.81
CA CYS A 52 9.44 -22.41 -15.50
C CYS A 52 9.37 -23.94 -15.52
N ASP A 53 8.74 -24.55 -14.51
CA ASP A 53 8.53 -26.01 -14.42
C ASP A 53 7.72 -26.59 -15.61
N ARG A 54 7.14 -25.74 -16.47
CA ARG A 54 6.31 -26.15 -17.61
C ARG A 54 7.07 -26.39 -18.92
N GLY A 55 8.40 -26.30 -18.93
CA GLY A 55 9.23 -26.67 -20.09
C GLY A 55 9.18 -25.72 -21.29
N GLU A 56 8.37 -24.64 -21.24
CA GLU A 56 8.41 -23.52 -22.18
C GLU A 56 9.12 -22.32 -21.54
N SER A 57 10.15 -21.80 -22.20
CA SER A 57 10.87 -20.60 -21.77
C SER A 57 10.10 -19.34 -22.18
N ILE A 58 9.36 -18.77 -21.22
CA ILE A 58 8.80 -17.42 -21.34
C ILE A 58 9.78 -16.41 -20.75
N SER A 59 9.94 -15.24 -21.39
CA SER A 59 10.76 -14.18 -20.80
C SER A 59 10.07 -13.56 -19.58
N VAL A 60 10.86 -13.03 -18.63
CA VAL A 60 10.32 -12.34 -17.44
C VAL A 60 9.41 -11.18 -17.84
N GLU A 61 9.72 -10.49 -18.93
CA GLU A 61 8.91 -9.38 -19.44
C GLU A 61 7.56 -9.86 -19.98
N GLN A 62 7.56 -10.94 -20.76
CA GLN A 62 6.33 -11.57 -21.26
C GLN A 62 5.46 -12.07 -20.09
N ALA A 63 6.07 -12.73 -19.10
CA ALA A 63 5.37 -13.18 -17.90
C ALA A 63 4.72 -12.02 -17.12
N ARG A 64 5.44 -10.90 -16.95
CA ARG A 64 4.89 -9.69 -16.32
C ARG A 64 3.72 -9.11 -17.10
N SER A 65 3.82 -9.03 -18.42
CA SER A 65 2.77 -8.51 -19.29
C SER A 65 1.50 -9.38 -19.21
N GLN A 66 1.66 -10.70 -19.28
CA GLN A 66 0.55 -11.66 -19.14
C GLN A 66 -0.13 -11.54 -17.77
N LEU A 67 0.66 -11.47 -16.68
CA LEU A 67 0.14 -11.29 -15.33
C LEU A 67 -0.62 -9.97 -15.19
N ALA A 68 -0.06 -8.87 -15.69
CA ALA A 68 -0.68 -7.55 -15.60
C ALA A 68 -2.06 -7.49 -16.28
N ALA A 69 -2.23 -8.18 -17.41
CA ALA A 69 -3.48 -8.21 -18.16
C ALA A 69 -4.58 -9.08 -17.52
N ALA A 70 -4.21 -10.07 -16.69
CA ALA A 70 -5.14 -11.08 -16.17
C ALA A 70 -5.33 -11.04 -14.65
N MET A 71 -4.45 -10.38 -13.89
CA MET A 71 -4.46 -10.43 -12.42
C MET A 71 -5.75 -9.90 -11.76
N ASP A 72 -6.54 -9.05 -12.43
CA ASP A 72 -7.83 -8.58 -11.88
C ASP A 72 -8.89 -9.69 -11.82
N ARG A 73 -8.90 -10.57 -12.82
CA ARG A 73 -9.79 -11.75 -12.83
C ARG A 73 -9.22 -12.89 -11.98
N GLY A 74 -7.90 -12.91 -11.83
CA GLY A 74 -7.15 -14.00 -11.21
C GLY A 74 -6.58 -14.91 -12.28
N THR A 75 -5.30 -15.25 -12.16
CA THR A 75 -4.58 -16.13 -13.11
C THR A 75 -3.52 -16.93 -12.38
N GLN A 76 -3.05 -18.02 -12.98
CA GLN A 76 -1.84 -18.69 -12.53
C GLN A 76 -0.61 -17.94 -13.06
N CYS A 77 0.43 -17.87 -12.24
CA CYS A 77 1.72 -17.32 -12.64
C CYS A 77 2.35 -18.24 -13.68
N PRO A 78 2.73 -17.74 -14.87
CA PRO A 78 3.27 -18.60 -15.90
C PRO A 78 4.66 -19.16 -15.58
N CYS A 79 5.31 -18.70 -14.50
CA CYS A 79 6.64 -19.14 -14.08
C CYS A 79 6.61 -20.18 -12.95
N CYS A 80 5.66 -20.08 -12.01
CA CYS A 80 5.63 -20.89 -10.78
C CYS A 80 4.24 -21.43 -10.41
N ASP A 81 3.25 -21.27 -11.30
CA ASP A 81 1.86 -21.71 -11.16
C ASP A 81 1.09 -21.16 -9.94
N GLN A 82 1.72 -20.29 -9.14
CA GLN A 82 1.06 -19.62 -8.03
C GLN A 82 -0.15 -18.81 -8.53
N PHE A 83 -1.28 -18.93 -7.83
CA PHE A 83 -2.45 -18.11 -8.12
C PHE A 83 -2.21 -16.66 -7.74
N VAL A 84 -2.32 -15.77 -8.73
CA VAL A 84 -2.13 -14.32 -8.60
C VAL A 84 -3.48 -13.64 -8.85
N LYS A 85 -3.96 -12.90 -7.85
CA LYS A 85 -5.15 -12.07 -7.97
C LYS A 85 -4.97 -10.73 -7.28
N ARG A 86 -5.28 -9.65 -8.02
CA ARG A 86 -5.37 -8.29 -7.49
C ARG A 86 -6.77 -8.07 -6.94
N TYR A 87 -6.87 -7.73 -5.66
CA TYR A 87 -8.13 -7.53 -4.97
C TYR A 87 -8.51 -6.06 -4.96
N ARG A 88 -9.66 -5.73 -5.53
CA ARG A 88 -10.30 -4.43 -5.34
C ARG A 88 -10.97 -4.40 -3.96
N ARG A 89 -10.50 -3.54 -3.06
CA ARG A 89 -11.11 -3.33 -1.74
C ARG A 89 -11.73 -1.95 -1.69
N LYS A 90 -13.06 -1.90 -1.67
CA LYS A 90 -13.86 -0.66 -1.56
C LYS A 90 -13.89 -0.18 -0.12
N LEU A 91 -13.85 1.13 0.08
CA LEU A 91 -14.19 1.75 1.34
C LEU A 91 -15.72 1.70 1.51
N ASN A 92 -16.19 0.75 2.32
CA ASN A 92 -17.61 0.54 2.56
C ASN A 92 -18.09 1.32 3.80
N SER A 93 -19.41 1.32 4.02
CA SER A 93 -20.05 2.02 5.13
C SER A 93 -19.60 1.52 6.49
N GLY A 94 -19.33 0.22 6.65
CA GLY A 94 -18.80 -0.35 7.90
C GLY A 94 -17.39 0.17 8.24
N LEU A 95 -16.51 0.28 7.24
CA LEU A 95 -15.17 0.85 7.41
C LEU A 95 -15.21 2.34 7.69
N ALA A 96 -16.11 3.08 7.04
CA ALA A 96 -16.34 4.49 7.30
C ALA A 96 -16.86 4.73 8.72
N ALA A 97 -17.88 3.98 9.14
CA ALA A 97 -18.44 4.06 10.49
C ALA A 97 -17.41 3.70 11.57
N LEU A 98 -16.57 2.69 11.32
CA LEU A 98 -15.44 2.36 12.20
C LEU A 98 -14.49 3.54 12.35
N LEU A 99 -14.14 4.20 11.24
CA LEU A 99 -13.22 5.34 11.25
C LEU A 99 -13.79 6.51 12.07
N VAL A 100 -15.10 6.79 11.94
CA VAL A 100 -15.80 7.80 12.74
C VAL A 100 -15.76 7.44 14.23
N ARG A 101 -16.01 6.17 14.61
CA ARG A 101 -15.92 5.73 16.01
C ARG A 101 -14.51 5.89 16.58
N VAL A 102 -13.48 5.53 15.80
CA VAL A 102 -12.09 5.74 16.22
C VAL A 102 -11.81 7.22 16.42
N TYR A 103 -12.31 8.10 15.55
CA TYR A 103 -12.17 9.55 15.69
C TYR A 103 -12.83 10.05 16.98
N SER A 104 -14.07 9.64 17.26
CA SER A 104 -14.78 10.03 18.47
C SER A 104 -14.06 9.56 19.74
N GLU A 105 -13.59 8.32 19.79
CA GLU A 105 -12.85 7.79 20.95
C GLU A 105 -11.52 8.52 21.18
N VAL A 106 -10.76 8.82 20.12
CA VAL A 106 -9.51 9.58 20.22
C VAL A 106 -9.75 11.03 20.65
N SER A 107 -10.87 11.64 20.23
CA SER A 107 -11.20 13.02 20.60
C SER A 107 -11.60 13.19 22.08
N VAL A 108 -12.15 12.13 22.70
CA VAL A 108 -12.60 12.14 24.10
C VAL A 108 -11.48 11.71 25.05
N ARG A 109 -10.60 10.80 24.61
CA ARG A 109 -9.50 10.31 25.44
C ARG A 109 -8.28 11.20 25.27
N ASP A 110 -7.73 11.68 26.38
CA ASP A 110 -6.40 12.29 26.43
C ASP A 110 -5.32 11.21 26.29
N SER A 111 -5.29 10.59 25.10
CA SER A 111 -4.38 9.51 24.77
C SER A 111 -3.07 10.09 24.26
N GLU A 112 -1.98 9.82 24.98
CA GLU A 112 -0.65 10.29 24.62
C GLU A 112 -0.30 9.85 23.19
N GLY A 113 -0.20 10.83 22.28
CA GLY A 113 0.12 10.60 20.88
C GLY A 113 -1.01 10.03 20.00
N GLY A 114 -2.24 9.94 20.50
CA GLY A 114 -3.43 9.51 19.74
C GLY A 114 -3.51 8.01 19.46
N TRP A 115 -2.77 7.19 20.20
CA TRP A 115 -2.77 5.74 20.03
C TRP A 115 -3.94 5.09 20.77
N LEU A 116 -4.67 4.25 20.04
CA LEU A 116 -5.87 3.57 20.53
C LEU A 116 -5.76 2.08 20.30
N HIS A 117 -6.12 1.29 21.31
CA HIS A 117 -6.26 -0.14 21.13
C HIS A 117 -7.55 -0.40 20.34
N ILE A 118 -7.45 -0.95 19.13
CA ILE A 118 -8.57 -0.98 18.19
C ILE A 118 -9.79 -1.71 18.77
N ARG A 119 -9.58 -2.78 19.54
CA ARG A 119 -10.67 -3.54 20.19
C ARG A 119 -11.51 -2.70 21.15
N ASP A 120 -10.96 -1.60 21.66
CA ASP A 120 -11.67 -0.72 22.60
C ASP A 120 -12.68 0.15 21.85
N ALA A 121 -12.36 0.55 20.60
CA ALA A 121 -13.24 1.32 19.73
C ALA A 121 -14.25 0.46 18.95
N VAL A 122 -13.98 -0.83 18.82
CA VAL A 122 -14.77 -1.74 18.00
C VAL A 122 -15.15 -3.04 18.69
N LYS A 123 -15.63 -2.92 19.94
CA LYS A 123 -16.15 -4.05 20.73
C LYS A 123 -17.13 -4.94 19.95
N ASP A 124 -17.90 -4.35 19.02
CA ASP A 124 -18.93 -5.05 18.23
C ASP A 124 -18.54 -5.36 16.78
N LEU A 125 -17.40 -4.87 16.28
CA LEU A 125 -16.96 -5.20 14.92
C LEU A 125 -16.00 -6.40 14.97
N THR A 126 -16.53 -7.55 14.56
CA THR A 126 -15.84 -8.86 14.55
C THR A 126 -14.75 -8.99 13.48
N GLY A 127 -14.53 -7.97 12.66
CA GLY A 127 -13.66 -8.04 11.48
C GLY A 127 -12.28 -7.42 11.68
N THR A 128 -11.24 -8.13 11.22
CA THR A 128 -9.87 -7.60 11.00
C THR A 128 -9.77 -6.61 9.83
N ASP A 129 -10.91 -6.30 9.19
CA ASP A 129 -10.99 -5.47 7.99
C ASP A 129 -10.58 -4.00 8.22
N TYR A 130 -10.54 -3.53 9.47
CA TYR A 130 -9.96 -2.21 9.79
C TYR A 130 -8.53 -2.05 9.29
N ALA A 131 -7.77 -3.15 9.17
CA ALA A 131 -6.41 -3.13 8.66
C ALA A 131 -6.34 -2.68 7.19
N ILE A 132 -7.45 -2.70 6.46
CA ILE A 132 -7.55 -2.19 5.09
C ILE A 132 -7.43 -0.65 5.07
N LEU A 133 -7.88 0.06 6.11
CA LEU A 133 -7.84 1.53 6.18
C LEU A 133 -6.43 2.10 6.09
N ARG A 134 -5.40 1.31 6.44
CA ARG A 134 -3.99 1.71 6.23
C ARG A 134 -3.60 1.86 4.78
N HIS A 135 -4.21 1.07 3.89
CA HIS A 135 -3.92 1.13 2.46
C HIS A 135 -4.53 2.37 1.81
N PHE A 136 -5.56 2.95 2.43
CA PHE A 136 -6.08 4.28 2.09
C PHE A 136 -5.27 5.43 2.73
N GLY A 137 -4.39 5.09 3.69
CA GLY A 137 -3.63 6.06 4.49
C GLY A 137 -4.47 6.76 5.56
N LEU A 138 -5.57 6.15 6.01
CA LEU A 138 -6.50 6.72 7.01
C LEU A 138 -6.18 6.29 8.44
N LEU A 139 -5.62 5.09 8.61
CA LEU A 139 -5.14 4.57 9.88
C LEU A 139 -3.70 4.08 9.74
N GLU A 140 -2.93 4.16 10.82
CA GLU A 140 -1.60 3.57 10.88
C GLU A 140 -1.45 2.65 12.10
N PRO A 141 -0.84 1.46 11.95
CA PRO A 141 -0.56 0.58 13.06
C PRO A 141 0.69 1.03 13.81
N TYR A 142 0.69 0.87 15.13
CA TYR A 142 1.88 1.10 15.94
C TYR A 142 3.01 0.13 15.53
N GLN A 143 4.22 0.66 15.34
CA GLN A 143 5.41 -0.12 15.00
C GLN A 143 6.49 0.11 16.06
N GLN A 144 6.91 -0.95 16.74
CA GLN A 144 8.03 -0.91 17.67
C GLN A 144 9.18 -1.75 17.10
N GLY A 145 10.36 -1.15 16.97
CA GLY A 145 11.57 -1.87 16.55
C GLY A 145 11.49 -2.54 15.18
N GLY A 146 10.73 -1.98 14.24
CA GLY A 146 10.60 -2.50 12.87
C GLY A 146 9.78 -3.79 12.72
N ARG A 147 9.23 -4.34 13.81
CA ARG A 147 8.28 -5.46 13.77
C ARG A 147 6.85 -4.92 13.78
N ARG A 148 5.97 -5.52 12.95
CA ARG A 148 4.52 -5.33 13.05
C ARG A 148 4.03 -6.04 14.32
N GLY A 149 4.25 -5.41 15.47
CA GLY A 149 4.04 -6.00 16.79
C GLY A 149 3.51 -5.00 17.81
N GLY A 150 2.92 -3.87 17.39
CA GLY A 150 2.08 -3.09 18.29
C GLY A 150 0.86 -3.91 18.65
N ALA A 151 0.57 -4.03 19.94
CA ALA A 151 -0.42 -4.92 20.57
C ALA A 151 -1.87 -4.62 20.18
N GLY A 152 -2.21 -4.45 18.90
CA GLY A 152 -3.51 -3.96 18.45
C GLY A 152 -3.68 -2.44 18.58
N LEU A 153 -2.58 -1.69 18.69
CA LEU A 153 -2.56 -0.23 18.74
C LEU A 153 -2.58 0.39 17.34
N TRP A 154 -3.51 1.32 17.13
CA TRP A 154 -3.73 2.04 15.89
C TRP A 154 -3.93 3.52 16.16
N ARG A 155 -3.64 4.34 15.17
CA ARG A 155 -3.83 5.78 15.24
C ARG A 155 -4.43 6.31 13.94
N LEU A 156 -5.26 7.35 14.06
CA LEU A 156 -5.70 8.15 12.93
C LEU A 156 -4.56 8.97 12.36
N THR A 157 -4.37 8.88 11.04
CA THR A 157 -3.47 9.80 10.35
C THR A 157 -4.14 11.17 10.22
N GLU A 158 -3.37 12.21 9.93
CA GLU A 158 -3.91 13.54 9.61
C GLU A 158 -4.94 13.46 8.46
N LYS A 159 -4.64 12.67 7.43
CA LYS A 159 -5.57 12.39 6.33
C LYS A 159 -6.86 11.71 6.82
N GLY A 160 -6.74 10.79 7.77
CA GLY A 160 -7.88 10.14 8.43
C GLY A 160 -8.79 11.14 9.12
N THR A 161 -8.20 12.02 9.93
CA THR A 161 -8.90 13.12 10.64
C THR A 161 -9.63 14.03 9.66
N LEU A 162 -8.93 14.55 8.65
CA LEU A 162 -9.54 15.42 7.63
C LEU A 162 -10.66 14.72 6.86
N PHE A 163 -10.55 13.41 6.63
CA PHE A 163 -11.57 12.66 5.92
C PHE A 163 -12.84 12.50 6.76
N VAL A 164 -12.71 12.13 8.04
CA VAL A 164 -13.85 12.00 8.96
C VAL A 164 -14.56 13.35 9.15
N GLU A 165 -13.81 14.44 9.22
CA GLU A 165 -14.34 15.80 9.31
C GLU A 165 -14.98 16.32 8.00
N GLY A 166 -14.96 15.53 6.92
CA GLY A 166 -15.50 15.91 5.62
C GLY A 166 -14.68 16.97 4.88
N LYS A 167 -13.43 17.19 5.28
CA LYS A 167 -12.52 18.21 4.69
C LYS A 167 -11.70 17.69 3.52
N THR A 168 -11.62 16.37 3.34
CA THR A 168 -10.92 15.75 2.20
C THR A 168 -11.71 14.56 1.66
N SER A 169 -11.37 14.12 0.45
CA SER A 169 -11.92 12.92 -0.19
C SER A 169 -10.82 11.88 -0.39
N VAL A 170 -11.19 10.60 -0.44
CA VAL A 170 -10.25 9.51 -0.71
C VAL A 170 -10.71 8.64 -1.88
N PRO A 171 -9.82 7.88 -2.52
CA PRO A 171 -10.23 6.92 -3.54
C PRO A 171 -11.30 5.97 -3.01
N GLU A 172 -12.29 5.65 -3.84
CA GLU A 172 -13.39 4.74 -3.49
C GLU A 172 -12.88 3.32 -3.18
N ALA A 173 -11.82 2.89 -3.85
CA ALA A 173 -11.23 1.57 -3.67
C ALA A 173 -9.71 1.59 -3.84
N VAL A 174 -9.06 0.63 -3.18
CA VAL A 174 -7.64 0.29 -3.38
C VAL A 174 -7.51 -1.04 -4.11
N TYR A 175 -6.48 -1.17 -4.93
CA TYR A 175 -6.11 -2.43 -5.57
C TYR A 175 -4.94 -3.04 -4.82
N LEU A 176 -5.16 -4.20 -4.18
CA LEU A 176 -4.17 -4.89 -3.37
C LEU A 176 -3.66 -6.15 -4.07
N LEU A 177 -2.35 -6.35 -4.06
CA LEU A 177 -1.73 -7.62 -4.39
C LEU A 177 -0.63 -7.88 -3.36
N ASN A 178 -0.62 -9.07 -2.77
CA ASN A 178 0.34 -9.45 -1.71
C ASN A 178 0.43 -8.42 -0.57
N ASN A 179 -0.72 -7.86 -0.15
CA ASN A 179 -0.85 -6.83 0.87
C ASN A 179 -0.02 -5.55 0.58
N LYS A 180 0.27 -5.29 -0.69
CA LYS A 180 0.83 -4.04 -1.19
C LYS A 180 -0.20 -3.33 -2.07
N VAL A 181 -0.15 -2.00 -2.04
CA VAL A 181 -1.00 -1.16 -2.90
C VAL A 181 -0.41 -1.17 -4.30
N HIS A 182 -1.22 -1.58 -5.28
CA HIS A 182 -0.89 -1.57 -6.71
C HIS A 182 -1.57 -0.44 -7.48
N GLY A 183 -2.52 0.26 -6.85
CA GLY A 183 -3.23 1.37 -7.45
C GLY A 183 -4.46 1.77 -6.65
N TYR A 184 -5.09 2.85 -7.10
CA TYR A 184 -6.29 3.42 -6.53
C TYR A 184 -7.38 3.53 -7.60
N SER A 185 -8.65 3.46 -7.18
CA SER A 185 -9.77 3.82 -8.06
C SER A 185 -9.64 5.28 -8.51
N PRO A 186 -9.97 5.62 -9.77
CA PRO A 186 -10.00 7.02 -10.22
C PRO A 186 -11.13 7.82 -9.55
N GLN A 187 -12.18 7.13 -9.08
CA GLN A 187 -13.28 7.75 -8.36
C GLN A 187 -12.86 8.02 -6.91
N THR A 188 -13.16 9.21 -6.42
CA THR A 188 -13.01 9.60 -5.02
C THR A 188 -14.37 9.74 -4.37
N ILE A 189 -14.43 9.47 -3.07
CA ILE A 189 -15.63 9.60 -2.25
C ILE A 189 -15.31 10.38 -0.97
N SER A 190 -16.31 11.08 -0.47
CA SER A 190 -16.37 11.73 0.85
C SER A 190 -16.79 10.74 1.94
N ILE A 191 -16.74 11.18 3.20
CA ILE A 191 -17.20 10.36 4.34
C ILE A 191 -18.71 10.10 4.27
N GLN A 192 -19.51 11.09 3.85
CA GLN A 192 -20.96 10.91 3.70
C GLN A 192 -21.29 9.88 2.62
N GLU A 193 -20.63 9.94 1.47
CA GLU A 193 -20.81 8.96 0.39
C GLU A 193 -20.36 7.56 0.79
N ALA A 194 -19.30 7.45 1.60
CA ALA A 194 -18.82 6.16 2.10
C ALA A 194 -19.80 5.52 3.10
N LEU A 195 -20.42 6.31 3.99
CA LEU A 195 -21.46 5.86 4.93
C LEU A 195 -22.76 5.47 4.21
N GLY A 196 -23.11 6.21 3.14
CA GLY A 196 -24.34 6.01 2.39
C GLY A 196 -25.58 6.16 3.27
N ASN A 197 -26.57 5.30 3.07
CA ASN A 197 -27.84 5.33 3.83
C ASN A 197 -27.84 4.39 5.05
N ALA A 198 -26.73 3.69 5.32
CA ALA A 198 -26.67 2.69 6.38
C ALA A 198 -26.40 3.31 7.77
N PHE A 199 -25.79 4.49 7.80
CA PHE A 199 -25.40 5.18 9.01
C PHE A 199 -25.59 6.69 8.84
N ASP A 200 -26.10 7.33 9.89
CA ASP A 200 -26.18 8.79 9.97
C ASP A 200 -24.88 9.35 10.57
N TRP A 201 -24.25 10.29 9.87
CA TRP A 201 -22.99 10.89 10.30
C TRP A 201 -23.16 11.76 11.54
N ASP A 202 -24.24 12.55 11.63
CA ASP A 202 -24.50 13.43 12.76
C ASP A 202 -24.83 12.63 14.03
N GLU A 203 -25.51 11.49 13.88
CA GLU A 203 -25.73 10.54 14.98
C GLU A 203 -24.40 9.96 15.49
N LEU A 204 -23.53 9.49 14.59
CA LEU A 204 -22.23 8.92 14.96
C LEU A 204 -21.28 9.93 15.59
N MET A 205 -21.37 11.20 15.20
CA MET A 205 -20.58 12.29 15.78
C MET A 205 -21.20 12.88 17.06
N GLY A 206 -22.34 12.35 17.52
CA GLY A 206 -23.03 12.83 18.73
C GLY A 206 -23.63 14.23 18.58
N ARG A 207 -23.86 14.70 17.34
CA ARG A 207 -24.42 16.03 17.05
C ARG A 207 -25.95 16.05 17.06
N SER A 208 -26.59 14.89 16.88
CA SER A 208 -28.04 14.72 17.01
C SER A 208 -28.44 14.50 18.49
N LEU A 209 -28.34 15.56 19.31
CA LEU A 209 -28.97 15.61 20.64
C LEU A 209 -30.05 16.69 20.75
N LEU A 210 -30.72 17.04 19.64
CA LEU A 210 -31.91 17.88 19.67
C LEU A 210 -32.91 17.40 18.60
N GLY A 211 -34.02 16.79 19.04
CA GLY A 211 -35.23 16.72 18.21
C GLY A 211 -35.78 15.35 17.81
N LYS A 212 -35.80 14.35 18.69
CA LYS A 212 -36.93 13.41 18.73
C LYS A 212 -37.81 13.79 19.93
N ALA A 213 -38.59 14.85 19.76
CA ALA A 213 -39.81 15.00 20.55
C ALA A 213 -40.78 13.92 20.05
N CYS A 214 -41.13 12.99 20.93
CA CYS A 214 -42.33 12.17 20.77
C CYS A 214 -43.58 13.05 20.71
#